data_AF-A0AAU8FWX4-F1
#
_entry.id   AF-A0AAU8FWX4-F1
#
_cell.length_a   1.000
_cell.length_b   1.000
_cell.length_c   1.000
_cell.angle_alpha   90.00
_cell.angle_beta   90.00
_cell.angle_gamma   90.00
#
_symmetry.space_group_name_H-M   'P 1'
#
loop_
_entity.id
_entity.type
_entity.pdbx_description
1 polymer ?
#
loop_
_entity_poly.entity_id
_entity_poly.type
_entity_poly.pdbx_seq_one_letter_code
_entity_poly.pdbx_strand_id
1 'polypeptide(L)' 'MLAELRRKYRAVGGRIRHTAGKWTPTYLVMIEFVDFDRANEWYDSAEYAALKARRPVAVQTDAIIFEGLS' A
#
# COMPACT_ATOMS: atom_id res chain seq x y z
N MET A 1 17.94 -5.80 2.93
CA MET A 1 17.22 -4.91 1.98
C MET A 1 15.90 -4.41 2.56
N LEU A 2 15.00 -5.26 3.10
CA LEU A 2 13.75 -4.82 3.76
C LEU A 2 13.90 -3.94 5.02
N ALA A 3 15.09 -3.86 5.62
CA ALA A 3 15.32 -3.13 6.86
C ALA A 3 15.59 -1.62 6.65
N GLU A 4 15.93 -1.18 5.44
CA GLU A 4 16.33 0.21 5.18
C GLU A 4 15.16 1.13 4.82
N LEU A 5 14.10 0.57 4.24
CA LEU A 5 12.83 1.27 4.05
C LEU A 5 11.98 1.04 5.29
N ARG A 6 12.23 1.82 6.34
CA ARG A 6 11.46 1.80 7.60
C ARG A 6 9.95 1.89 7.30
N ARG A 7 9.31 0.74 7.14
CA ARG A 7 7.91 0.58 6.81
C ARG A 7 7.19 -0.09 7.96
N LYS A 8 5.97 0.35 8.24
CA LYS A 8 5.14 -0.20 9.30
C LYS A 8 3.76 -0.51 8.75
N TYR A 9 3.35 -1.77 8.83
CA TYR A 9 1.97 -2.15 8.53
C TYR A 9 1.07 -1.60 9.63
N ARG A 10 0.16 -0.69 9.25
CA ARG A 10 -0.87 -0.14 10.14
C ARG A 10 -2.16 -0.93 10.07
N ALA A 11 -2.46 -1.53 8.92
CA ALA A 11 -3.59 -2.43 8.73
C ALA A 11 -3.30 -3.47 7.63
N VAL A 12 -3.80 -4.69 7.82
CA VAL A 12 -3.77 -5.78 6.83
C VAL A 12 -5.04 -6.61 6.98
N GLY A 13 -6.01 -6.47 6.07
CA GLY A 13 -7.21 -7.32 6.01
C GLY A 13 -8.16 -7.24 7.21
N GLY A 14 -8.14 -6.14 7.97
CA GLY A 14 -9.02 -5.94 9.13
C GLY A 14 -10.49 -5.75 8.77
N ARG A 15 -11.35 -5.58 9.79
CA ARG A 15 -12.80 -5.31 9.59
C ARG A 15 -12.99 -3.97 8.87
N ILE A 16 -13.81 -3.98 7.82
CA ILE A 16 -14.14 -2.80 7.02
C ILE A 16 -15.63 -2.48 7.16
N ARG A 17 -15.97 -1.22 7.44
CA ARG A 17 -17.32 -0.68 7.34
C ARG A 17 -17.33 0.38 6.24
N HIS A 18 -17.92 0.07 5.09
CA HIS A 18 -18.12 1.06 4.04
C HIS A 18 -19.15 2.11 4.48
N THR A 19 -18.84 3.40 4.29
CA THR A 19 -19.69 4.51 4.74
C THR A 19 -20.23 5.37 3.61
N ALA A 20 -19.46 5.61 2.54
CA ALA A 20 -19.86 6.41 1.38
C ALA A 20 -18.88 6.25 0.22
N GLY A 21 -19.31 6.61 -0.99
CA GLY A 21 -18.47 6.62 -2.21
C GLY A 21 -18.62 5.35 -3.05
N LYS A 22 -17.78 5.25 -4.08
CA LYS A 22 -17.75 4.09 -5.00
C LYS A 22 -16.61 3.10 -4.69
N TRP A 23 -15.55 3.56 -4.02
CA TRP A 23 -14.44 2.70 -3.64
C TRP A 23 -14.84 1.81 -2.45
N THR A 24 -15.11 0.54 -2.73
CA THR A 24 -15.67 -0.45 -1.80
C THR A 24 -14.69 -1.62 -1.58
N PRO A 25 -13.50 -1.37 -0.99
CA PRO A 25 -12.49 -2.40 -0.84
C PRO A 25 -12.94 -3.49 0.14
N THR A 26 -12.70 -4.75 -0.23
CA THR A 26 -12.96 -5.92 0.63
C THR A 26 -11.72 -6.37 1.41
N TYR A 27 -10.54 -5.92 0.99
CA TYR A 27 -9.26 -6.19 1.64
C TYR A 27 -8.37 -4.94 1.57
N LEU A 28 -8.09 -4.33 2.73
CA LEU A 28 -7.28 -3.12 2.83
C LEU A 28 -5.90 -3.41 3.42
N VAL A 29 -4.88 -2.78 2.84
CA VAL A 29 -3.52 -2.75 3.37
C VAL A 29 -3.11 -1.29 3.52
N MET A 30 -2.66 -0.91 4.71
CA MET A 30 -2.10 0.42 4.97
C MET A 30 -0.68 0.25 5.48
N ILE A 31 0.25 0.89 4.78
CA ILE A 31 1.68 0.86 5.09
C ILE A 31 2.10 2.30 5.34
N GLU A 32 2.66 2.56 6.51
CA GLU A 32 3.29 3.82 6.84
C GLU A 32 4.77 3.76 6.53
N PHE A 33 5.28 4.83 5.95
CA PHE A 33 6.69 5.06 5.66
C PHE A 33 7.17 6.29 6.45
N VAL A 34 8.48 6.46 6.55
CA VAL A 34 9.09 7.62 7.23
C VAL A 34 8.70 8.93 6.55
N ASP A 35 8.65 8.92 5.22
CA ASP A 35 8.30 10.06 4.39
C ASP A 35 7.72 9.59 3.05
N PHE A 36 7.27 10.54 2.24
CA PHE A 36 6.67 10.30 0.93
C PHE A 36 7.69 9.69 -0.07
N ASP A 37 8.94 10.14 -0.04
CA ASP A 37 9.97 9.68 -0.98
C ASP A 37 10.30 8.20 -0.78
N ARG A 38 10.43 7.75 0.48
CA ARG A 38 10.63 6.33 0.82
C ARG A 38 9.46 5.44 0.43
N ALA A 39 8.23 5.97 0.41
CA ALA A 39 7.07 5.24 -0.10
C ALA A 39 7.18 5.03 -1.62
N ASN A 40 7.63 6.04 -2.37
CA ASN A 40 7.83 5.95 -3.82
C ASN A 40 9.01 5.04 -4.17
N GLU A 41 10.16 5.21 -3.51
CA GLU A 41 11.31 4.32 -3.68
C GLU A 41 10.94 2.86 -3.45
N TRP A 42 10.11 2.58 -2.43
CA TRP A 42 9.59 1.24 -2.21
C TRP A 42 8.70 0.76 -3.36
N TYR A 43 7.75 1.59 -3.80
CA TYR A 43 6.78 1.22 -4.84
C TYR A 43 7.42 0.96 -6.21
N ASP A 44 8.51 1.66 -6.51
CA ASP A 44 9.28 1.50 -7.74
C ASP A 44 10.52 0.60 -7.59
N SER A 45 10.75 0.06 -6.39
CA SER A 45 11.86 -0.87 -6.14
C SER A 45 11.74 -2.14 -7.00
N ALA A 46 12.89 -2.66 -7.42
CA ALA A 46 12.96 -3.95 -8.12
C ALA A 46 12.38 -5.11 -7.29
N GLU A 47 12.49 -5.02 -5.97
CA GLU A 47 11.94 -6.00 -5.03
C GLU A 47 10.42 -6.05 -5.10
N TYR A 48 9.75 -4.89 -5.15
CA TYR A 48 8.30 -4.83 -5.24
C TYR A 48 7.77 -4.97 -6.67
N ALA A 49 8.58 -4.66 -7.69
CA ALA A 49 8.19 -4.71 -9.10
C ALA A 49 7.61 -6.08 -9.52
N ALA A 50 8.21 -7.19 -9.07
CA ALA A 50 7.73 -8.53 -9.39
C ALA A 50 6.34 -8.82 -8.80
N LEU A 51 6.07 -8.33 -7.59
CA LEU A 51 4.75 -8.46 -6.95
C LEU A 51 3.71 -7.56 -7.63
N LYS A 52 4.09 -6.32 -7.95
CA LYS A 52 3.26 -5.35 -8.67
C LYS A 52 2.83 -5.89 -10.05
N ALA A 53 3.74 -6.51 -10.80
CA ALA A 53 3.45 -7.07 -12.12
C ALA A 53 2.42 -8.23 -12.10
N ARG A 54 2.38 -9.01 -11.02
CA ARG A 54 1.44 -10.14 -10.88
C ARG A 54 0.07 -9.72 -10.35
N ARG A 55 -0.01 -8.54 -9.71
CA ARG A 55 -1.22 -8.05 -9.05
C ARG A 55 -2.45 -7.99 -9.96
N PRO A 56 -2.39 -7.46 -11.21
CA PRO A 56 -3.57 -7.32 -12.06
C PRO A 56 -4.20 -8.66 -12.46
N VAL A 57 -3.39 -9.71 -12.52
CA VAL A 57 -3.85 -11.07 -12.88
C VAL A 57 -4.60 -11.72 -11.72
N ALA A 58 -4.21 -11.41 -10.47
CA ALA A 58 -4.78 -12.03 -9.29
C ALA A 58 -5.93 -11.21 -8.67
N VAL A 59 -5.82 -9.87 -8.68
CA VAL A 59 -6.72 -8.98 -7.93
C VAL A 59 -6.82 -7.62 -8.60
N GLN A 60 -8.05 -7.14 -8.83
CA GLN A 60 -8.29 -5.72 -9.12
C GLN A 60 -8.00 -4.90 -7.85
N THR A 61 -7.04 -3.99 -7.93
CA THR A 61 -6.64 -3.19 -6.78
C THR A 61 -6.54 -1.71 -7.16
N ASP A 62 -7.17 -0.86 -6.36
CA ASP A 62 -6.85 0.56 -6.31
C ASP A 62 -5.81 0.82 -5.21
N ALA A 63 -4.86 1.71 -5.48
CA ALA A 63 -3.84 2.09 -4.53
C ALA A 63 -3.48 3.56 -4.71
N ILE A 64 -3.16 4.22 -3.60
CA ILE A 64 -2.67 5.59 -3.56
C ILE A 64 -1.49 5.68 -2.59
N ILE A 65 -0.59 6.63 -2.86
CA ILE A 65 0.42 7.12 -1.92
C ILE A 65 0.05 8.57 -1.64
N PHE A 66 0.05 8.97 -0.38
CA PHE A 66 -0.35 10.31 0.04
C PHE A 66 0.45 10.74 1.27
N GLU A 67 0.61 12.05 1.44
CA GLU A 67 1.26 12.62 2.62
C GLU A 67 0.34 12.57 3.84
N GLY A 68 0.90 12.17 4.98
CA GLY A 68 0.28 12.34 6.29
C GLY A 68 0.59 13.73 6.87
N LEU A 69 -0.07 14.08 7.97
CA LEU A 69 0.16 15.35 8.67
C LEU A 69 1.28 15.28 9.74
N SER A 70 2.01 14.17 9.81
CA SER A 70 2.98 13.87 10.89
C SER A 70 4.38 14.38 10.61
#